data_AF-A0A3M8GKQ8-F1
#
_entry.id   AF-A0A3M8GKQ8-F1
#
_cell.length_a   1.000
_cell.length_b   1.000
_cell.length_c   1.000
_cell.angle_alpha   90.00
_cell.angle_beta   90.00
_cell.angle_gamma   90.00
#
_symmetry.space_group_name_H-M   'P 1'
#
loop_
_entity.id
_entity.type
_entity.pdbx_description
1 polymer ?
#
loop_
_entity_poly.entity_id
_entity_poly.type
_entity_poly.pdbx_seq_one_letter_code
_entity_poly.pdbx_strand_id
1 'polypeptide(L)'
;MSITKVFFKFLLMVLPFTVLSQNLLQDQDGFSNIIVPSTLLNLDITNKVATFDFINDYSFSSTRSLYYGIQIKGKVENDAGVIFTNEKIASNSSLSLLFGYSTKSQIRNKDKRLQAIINRTNLLTNDLEDAKKQLNKYVDEINESLTFTNPLLEVIKSKSSLKDKKIINTKVISQHIKSLNASYKSALNNLNKENEKLGDENKKRAGLERIDSLIDAANPYYTEISNRLAIMLNIAQDIDKKFSEYNDFDKTLNFFRRRDLWFARGGFNGSSFKYDDVPDATTISERFDDVTFNGWNIEAGYNFNRRLTYFGLSISSMYTNNLSGLDDTTYTLKTSGDQITDGDFSTSKTITAMSGEFEKFTRTSINIDFSRVMRVNKQDNLYLSANAYLRRRFYSNSTSLKNNTVLGVGLNAINSKKGSLLGGIFVQTNDLSGANAGEDSTLGKRITFGVIAKASFKATSIRD
;
A
#
# COMPACT_ATOMS: atom_id res chain seq x y z
N MET A 1 -7.50 -16.31 32.97
CA MET A 1 -7.52 -16.17 31.50
C MET A 1 -6.07 -16.35 31.02
N SER A 2 -5.77 -17.33 30.16
CA SER A 2 -4.36 -17.60 29.79
C SER A 2 -3.75 -16.40 29.07
N ILE A 3 -2.46 -16.13 29.32
CA ILE A 3 -1.68 -15.07 28.66
C ILE A 3 -1.82 -15.16 27.14
N THR A 4 -1.91 -16.37 26.60
CA THR A 4 -2.16 -16.66 25.18
C THR A 4 -3.46 -16.06 24.66
N LYS A 5 -4.56 -16.12 25.42
CA LYS A 5 -5.85 -15.52 25.03
C LYS A 5 -5.83 -14.00 25.08
N VAL A 6 -5.07 -13.41 26.00
CA VAL A 6 -4.88 -11.94 26.08
C VAL A 6 -4.05 -11.47 24.89
N PHE A 7 -2.95 -12.15 24.58
CA PHE A 7 -2.08 -11.87 23.44
C PHE A 7 -2.84 -11.98 22.10
N PHE A 8 -3.64 -13.03 21.91
CA PHE A 8 -4.41 -13.22 20.68
C PHE A 8 -5.50 -12.16 20.50
N LYS A 9 -6.16 -11.74 21.59
CA LYS A 9 -7.12 -10.62 21.56
C LYS A 9 -6.44 -9.29 21.26
N PHE A 10 -5.27 -9.04 21.84
CA PHE A 10 -4.46 -7.86 21.53
C PHE A 10 -4.02 -7.85 20.06
N LEU A 11 -3.54 -8.99 19.54
CA LEU A 11 -3.17 -9.14 18.14
C LEU A 11 -4.36 -8.88 17.20
N LEU A 12 -5.54 -9.42 17.51
CA LEU A 12 -6.79 -9.18 16.77
C LEU A 12 -7.26 -7.72 16.84
N MET A 13 -7.02 -7.02 17.96
CA MET A 13 -7.34 -5.60 18.11
C MET A 13 -6.36 -4.68 17.36
N VAL A 14 -5.12 -5.12 17.11
CA VAL A 14 -4.11 -4.38 16.34
C VAL A 14 -4.17 -4.71 14.83
N LEU A 15 -4.87 -5.76 14.44
CA LEU A 15 -5.02 -6.16 13.03
C LEU A 15 -5.89 -5.25 12.10
N PRO A 16 -6.77 -4.32 12.55
CA PRO A 16 -7.54 -3.51 11.60
C PRO A 16 -6.75 -2.36 10.97
N PHE A 17 -5.45 -2.19 11.28
CA PHE A 17 -4.63 -1.18 10.61
C PHE A 17 -4.31 -1.60 9.17
N THR A 18 -4.73 -0.76 8.24
CA THR A 18 -4.56 -0.93 6.79
C THR A 18 -3.17 -1.43 6.42
N VAL A 19 -3.12 -2.60 5.79
CA VAL A 19 -1.91 -3.20 5.19
C VAL A 19 -1.44 -2.29 4.06
N LEU A 20 -0.63 -1.30 4.40
CA LEU A 20 -0.01 -0.39 3.44
C LEU A 20 1.49 -0.65 3.42
N SER A 21 1.98 -1.08 2.26
CA SER A 21 3.39 -1.25 1.89
C SER A 21 4.18 -2.36 2.59
N GLN A 22 4.96 -3.10 1.80
CA GLN A 22 5.98 -4.04 2.28
C GLN A 22 7.37 -3.40 2.31
N ASN A 23 8.29 -3.98 3.07
CA ASN A 23 9.71 -3.59 3.06
C ASN A 23 10.27 -3.71 1.63
N LEU A 24 10.76 -2.58 1.12
CA LEU A 24 11.52 -2.51 -0.12
C LEU A 24 12.90 -3.11 0.15
N LEU A 25 13.32 -4.02 -0.74
CA LEU A 25 14.49 -4.89 -0.58
C LEU A 25 14.34 -5.87 0.59
N GLN A 26 14.66 -7.12 0.34
CA GLN A 26 15.02 -8.06 1.39
C GLN A 26 16.16 -8.89 0.81
N ASP A 27 17.23 -9.06 1.58
CA ASP A 27 18.23 -10.09 1.30
C ASP A 27 17.66 -11.48 1.59
N GLN A 28 18.46 -12.53 1.43
CA GLN A 28 18.02 -13.90 1.72
C GLN A 28 17.51 -14.10 3.15
N ASP A 29 17.97 -13.28 4.10
CA ASP A 29 17.62 -13.36 5.52
C ASP A 29 16.34 -12.54 5.83
N GLY A 30 15.73 -11.94 4.80
CA GLY A 30 14.57 -11.06 4.94
C GLY A 30 14.92 -9.64 5.39
N PHE A 31 16.20 -9.27 5.42
CA PHE A 31 16.68 -8.01 6.01
C PHE A 31 16.81 -6.89 4.97
N SER A 32 16.40 -5.68 5.40
CA SER A 32 16.64 -4.41 4.71
C SER A 32 16.74 -3.30 5.73
N ASN A 33 17.64 -2.36 5.47
CA ASN A 33 17.80 -1.17 6.29
C ASN A 33 17.01 0.03 5.74
N ILE A 34 16.24 -0.14 4.66
CA ILE A 34 15.35 0.89 4.12
C ILE A 34 14.00 0.86 4.84
N ILE A 35 13.80 1.82 5.72
CA ILE A 35 12.59 1.98 6.52
C ILE A 35 11.52 2.73 5.72
N VAL A 36 10.38 2.09 5.57
CA VAL A 36 9.14 2.67 5.03
C VAL A 36 7.98 2.33 5.97
N PRO A 37 6.99 3.23 6.12
CA PRO A 37 5.76 2.89 6.83
C PRO A 37 5.17 1.63 6.20
N SER A 38 4.91 0.63 7.03
CA SER A 38 4.53 -0.71 6.61
C SER A 38 3.74 -1.45 7.67
N THR A 39 2.85 -2.35 7.25
CA THR A 39 2.32 -3.41 8.09
C THR A 39 2.47 -4.71 7.31
N LEU A 40 3.39 -5.56 7.76
CA LEU A 40 3.81 -6.75 7.04
C LEU A 40 3.68 -7.97 7.95
N LEU A 41 2.94 -8.96 7.48
CA LEU A 41 3.06 -10.34 7.95
C LEU A 41 3.82 -11.12 6.88
N ASN A 42 5.02 -11.57 7.20
CA ASN A 42 5.85 -12.41 6.34
C ASN A 42 5.89 -13.83 6.89
N LEU A 43 5.57 -14.81 6.04
CA LEU A 43 5.69 -16.22 6.34
C LEU A 43 6.71 -16.81 5.36
N ASP A 44 7.91 -17.03 5.85
CA ASP A 44 8.96 -17.75 5.13
C ASP A 44 8.83 -19.23 5.46
N ILE A 45 8.11 -19.94 4.61
CA ILE A 45 7.83 -21.37 4.77
C ILE A 45 9.13 -22.18 4.69
N THR A 46 10.04 -21.77 3.80
CA THR A 46 11.33 -22.45 3.58
C THR A 46 12.17 -22.42 4.86
N ASN A 47 12.27 -21.25 5.50
CA ASN A 47 13.07 -21.08 6.71
C ASN A 47 12.25 -21.23 8.00
N LYS A 48 10.96 -21.59 7.90
CA LYS A 48 10.01 -21.71 9.02
C LYS A 48 9.97 -20.46 9.91
N VAL A 49 10.02 -19.28 9.29
CA VAL A 49 10.02 -17.97 9.97
C VAL A 49 8.69 -17.27 9.77
N ALA A 50 8.09 -16.81 10.86
CA ALA A 50 7.02 -15.83 10.86
C ALA A 50 7.56 -14.48 11.35
N THR A 51 7.36 -13.42 10.57
CA THR A 51 7.71 -12.05 10.97
C THR A 51 6.48 -11.16 10.86
N PHE A 52 6.20 -10.41 11.93
CA PHE A 52 5.23 -9.34 11.94
C PHE A 52 5.96 -8.02 12.14
N ASP A 53 5.83 -7.11 11.18
CA ASP A 53 6.36 -5.76 11.22
C ASP A 53 5.22 -4.75 11.20
N PHE A 54 5.27 -3.80 12.11
CA PHE A 54 4.43 -2.61 12.07
C PHE A 54 5.34 -1.39 12.20
N ILE A 55 5.34 -0.53 11.18
CA ILE A 55 6.09 0.72 11.13
C ILE A 55 5.12 1.80 10.67
N ASN A 56 4.99 2.86 11.46
CA ASN A 56 4.14 3.99 11.13
C ASN A 56 4.93 5.30 11.22
N ASP A 57 4.43 6.35 10.57
CA ASP A 57 4.93 7.71 10.73
C ASP A 57 3.84 8.67 11.22
N TYR A 58 4.20 9.46 12.23
CA TYR A 58 3.40 10.58 12.72
C TYR A 58 3.96 11.88 12.16
N SER A 59 3.26 12.48 11.20
CA SER A 59 3.64 13.77 10.62
C SER A 59 3.13 14.93 11.46
N PHE A 60 4.02 15.58 12.19
CA PHE A 60 3.68 16.75 13.03
C PHE A 60 3.97 18.09 12.31
N SER A 61 4.58 18.06 11.12
CA SER A 61 4.63 19.19 10.21
C SER A 61 4.63 18.74 8.75
N SER A 62 4.47 19.68 7.82
CA SER A 62 4.55 19.41 6.38
C SER A 62 5.94 18.90 5.93
N THR A 63 6.96 19.07 6.77
CA THR A 63 8.36 18.75 6.51
C THR A 63 8.98 17.79 7.51
N ARG A 64 8.26 17.35 8.53
CA ARG A 64 8.83 16.54 9.62
C ARG A 64 7.87 15.46 10.06
N SER A 65 8.42 14.28 10.33
CA SER A 65 7.66 13.11 10.77
C SER A 65 8.47 12.31 11.79
N LEU A 66 7.82 11.79 12.82
CA LEU A 66 8.38 10.80 13.73
C LEU A 66 8.00 9.40 13.23
N TYR A 67 8.96 8.48 13.23
CA TYR A 67 8.77 7.09 12.89
C TYR A 67 8.77 6.28 14.18
N TYR A 68 7.87 5.32 14.28
CA TYR A 68 7.86 4.34 15.35
C TYR A 68 7.42 3.00 14.79
N GLY A 69 7.88 1.92 15.40
CA GLY A 69 7.49 0.59 14.97
C GLY A 69 7.88 -0.50 15.94
N ILE A 70 7.27 -1.66 15.72
CA ILE A 70 7.51 -2.91 16.42
C ILE A 70 7.70 -4.01 15.39
N GLN A 71 8.70 -4.85 15.60
CA GLN A 71 8.96 -6.06 14.84
C GLN A 71 8.95 -7.24 15.81
N ILE A 72 8.18 -8.27 15.48
CA ILE A 72 8.15 -9.55 16.17
C ILE A 72 8.53 -10.61 15.15
N LYS A 73 9.57 -11.39 15.45
CA LYS A 73 10.02 -12.50 14.62
C LYS A 73 10.01 -13.77 15.44
N GLY A 74 9.47 -14.84 14.90
CA GLY A 74 9.55 -16.18 15.44
C GLY A 74 10.06 -17.13 14.37
N LYS A 75 11.03 -17.97 14.70
CA LYS A 75 11.47 -19.10 13.88
C LYS A 75 11.24 -20.38 14.66
N VAL A 76 10.66 -21.36 13.99
CA VAL A 76 10.44 -22.69 14.55
C VAL A 76 11.37 -23.65 13.83
N GLU A 77 12.29 -24.32 14.55
CA GLU A 77 13.14 -25.33 13.91
C GLU A 77 12.33 -26.61 13.57
N ASN A 78 11.33 -26.95 14.39
CA ASN A 78 10.45 -28.11 14.18
C ASN A 78 9.30 -27.78 13.22
N ASP A 79 8.91 -28.72 12.34
CA ASP A 79 7.93 -28.62 11.24
C ASP A 79 6.97 -27.42 11.17
N ALA A 80 6.77 -26.90 9.95
CA ALA A 80 5.96 -25.71 9.66
C ALA A 80 4.51 -25.76 10.19
N GLY A 81 3.97 -26.95 10.45
CA GLY A 81 2.65 -27.15 11.06
C GLY A 81 2.56 -26.72 12.54
N VAL A 82 3.69 -26.51 13.22
CA VAL A 82 3.77 -26.39 14.69
C VAL A 82 3.84 -24.94 15.20
N ILE A 83 3.85 -23.92 14.32
CA ILE A 83 3.86 -22.49 14.74
C ILE A 83 2.72 -22.18 15.75
N PHE A 84 1.62 -22.95 15.73
CA PHE A 84 0.46 -22.75 16.60
C PHE A 84 -0.03 -23.99 17.36
N THR A 85 0.64 -25.15 17.31
CA THR A 85 0.14 -26.37 17.96
C THR A 85 0.96 -26.76 19.18
N ASN A 86 0.28 -26.99 20.30
CA ASN A 86 0.78 -27.65 21.52
C ASN A 86 1.96 -26.97 22.23
N GLU A 87 1.75 -25.75 22.73
CA GLU A 87 2.50 -25.13 23.84
C GLU A 87 4.01 -24.88 23.65
N LYS A 88 4.61 -25.31 22.54
CA LYS A 88 6.02 -25.05 22.24
C LYS A 88 6.16 -23.75 21.47
N ILE A 89 6.64 -22.73 22.17
CA ILE A 89 7.01 -21.42 21.65
C ILE A 89 8.15 -21.60 20.62
N ALA A 90 8.17 -20.73 19.61
CA ALA A 90 9.25 -20.63 18.62
C ALA A 90 10.63 -20.80 19.28
N SER A 91 11.44 -21.73 18.77
CA SER A 91 12.79 -22.03 19.26
C SER A 91 13.72 -20.82 19.17
N ASN A 92 13.38 -19.87 18.31
CA ASN A 92 14.02 -18.58 18.15
C ASN A 92 12.94 -17.50 18.09
N SER A 93 13.02 -16.49 18.96
CA SER A 93 12.11 -15.34 18.92
C SER A 93 12.88 -14.04 19.07
N SER A 94 12.38 -12.97 18.48
CA SER A 94 12.91 -11.63 18.71
C SER A 94 11.82 -10.58 18.70
N LEU A 95 11.99 -9.59 19.58
CA LEU A 95 11.18 -8.37 19.64
C LEU A 95 12.11 -7.19 19.40
N SER A 96 11.75 -6.30 18.48
CA SER A 96 12.49 -5.08 18.21
C SER A 96 11.56 -3.87 18.15
N LEU A 97 12.02 -2.77 18.69
CA LEU A 97 11.39 -1.46 18.63
C LEU A 97 12.19 -0.56 17.69
N LEU A 98 11.48 0.24 16.91
CA LEU A 98 12.05 1.20 15.98
C LEU A 98 11.60 2.60 16.38
N PHE A 99 12.52 3.55 16.38
CA PHE A 99 12.24 4.97 16.48
C PHE A 99 13.02 5.72 15.40
N GLY A 100 12.42 6.74 14.82
CA GLY A 100 13.11 7.54 13.82
C GLY A 100 12.56 8.95 13.71
N TYR A 101 13.37 9.80 13.11
CA TYR A 101 13.06 11.18 12.83
C TYR A 101 13.34 11.48 11.37
N SER A 102 12.31 11.89 10.65
CA SER A 102 12.39 12.21 9.24
C SER A 102 12.20 13.69 8.98
N THR A 103 13.03 14.21 8.08
CA THR A 103 12.83 15.52 7.44
C THR A 103 12.52 15.32 5.97
N LYS A 104 11.52 16.04 5.48
CA LYS A 104 11.10 16.10 4.09
C LYS A 104 11.50 17.48 3.59
N SER A 105 12.50 17.55 2.71
CA SER A 105 12.87 18.82 2.11
C SER A 105 11.73 19.26 1.19
N GLN A 106 11.14 20.42 1.48
CA GLN A 106 10.30 21.07 0.48
C GLN A 106 11.21 21.50 -0.65
N ILE A 107 10.90 21.07 -1.87
CA ILE A 107 11.58 21.59 -3.06
C ILE A 107 11.38 23.11 -3.01
N ARG A 108 12.47 23.86 -2.80
CA ARG A 108 12.49 25.33 -2.66
C ARG A 108 11.93 26.06 -3.91
N ASN A 109 11.81 25.35 -5.03
CA ASN A 109 11.11 25.78 -6.24
C ASN A 109 9.59 25.57 -6.21
N LYS A 110 9.03 25.09 -5.09
CA LYS A 110 7.58 25.10 -4.85
C LYS A 110 7.08 26.52 -4.96
N ASP A 111 7.71 27.53 -4.36
CA ASP A 111 7.13 28.87 -4.37
C ASP A 111 7.00 29.47 -5.77
N LYS A 112 7.97 29.34 -6.67
CA LYS A 112 7.80 29.89 -8.04
C LYS A 112 6.75 29.16 -8.87
N ARG A 113 6.67 27.83 -8.77
CA ARG A 113 5.68 27.03 -9.52
C ARG A 113 4.31 27.03 -8.85
N LEU A 114 4.25 27.05 -7.53
CA LEU A 114 3.05 27.19 -6.71
C LEU A 114 2.51 28.61 -6.84
N GLN A 115 3.33 29.65 -6.87
CA GLN A 115 2.90 31.02 -7.21
C GLN A 115 2.43 31.07 -8.67
N ALA A 116 3.13 30.45 -9.62
CA ALA A 116 2.62 30.36 -10.99
C ALA A 116 1.28 29.62 -11.07
N ILE A 117 1.08 28.58 -10.25
CA ILE A 117 -0.18 27.84 -10.15
C ILE A 117 -1.24 28.64 -9.41
N ILE A 118 -0.95 29.30 -8.29
CA ILE A 118 -1.87 30.19 -7.56
C ILE A 118 -2.30 31.32 -8.48
N ASN A 119 -1.37 31.95 -9.20
CA ASN A 119 -1.67 32.96 -10.19
C ASN A 119 -2.54 32.40 -11.31
N ARG A 120 -2.27 31.18 -11.78
CA ARG A 120 -3.11 30.53 -12.80
C ARG A 120 -4.47 30.11 -12.27
N THR A 121 -4.59 29.68 -11.02
CA THR A 121 -5.84 29.32 -10.36
C THR A 121 -6.65 30.57 -10.07
N ASN A 122 -6.03 31.67 -9.67
CA ASN A 122 -6.68 32.96 -9.50
C ASN A 122 -7.17 33.49 -10.85
N LEU A 123 -6.37 33.37 -11.91
CA LEU A 123 -6.82 33.67 -13.28
C LEU A 123 -8.02 32.79 -13.67
N LEU A 124 -7.97 31.48 -13.46
CA LEU A 124 -9.09 30.57 -13.77
C LEU A 124 -10.31 30.82 -12.88
N THR A 125 -10.14 31.24 -11.64
CA THR A 125 -11.23 31.59 -10.72
C THR A 125 -11.89 32.89 -11.16
N ASN A 126 -11.11 33.86 -11.58
CA ASN A 126 -11.61 35.09 -12.18
C ASN A 126 -12.33 34.80 -13.51
N ASP A 127 -11.75 33.97 -14.38
CA ASP A 127 -12.40 33.52 -15.63
C ASP A 127 -13.71 32.78 -15.35
N LEU A 128 -13.76 31.99 -14.26
CA LEU A 128 -14.97 31.29 -13.81
C LEU A 128 -16.00 32.26 -13.22
N GLU A 129 -15.58 33.26 -12.45
CA GLU A 129 -16.47 34.30 -11.94
C GLU A 129 -17.02 35.15 -13.07
N ASP A 130 -16.20 35.50 -14.06
CA ASP A 130 -16.64 36.20 -15.27
C ASP A 130 -17.58 35.34 -16.11
N ALA A 131 -17.27 34.04 -16.28
CA ALA A 131 -18.17 33.11 -16.96
C ALA A 131 -19.48 32.93 -16.19
N LYS A 132 -19.46 32.87 -14.85
CA LYS A 132 -20.66 32.85 -14.01
C LYS A 132 -21.45 34.15 -14.11
N LYS A 133 -20.78 35.29 -14.18
CA LYS A 133 -21.40 36.60 -14.33
C LYS A 133 -22.04 36.75 -15.70
N GLN A 134 -21.36 36.31 -16.76
CA GLN A 134 -21.92 36.22 -18.11
C GLN A 134 -23.09 35.24 -18.16
N LEU A 135 -22.97 34.08 -17.52
CA LEU A 135 -24.05 33.12 -17.39
C LEU A 135 -25.27 33.71 -16.67
N ASN A 136 -25.06 34.36 -15.53
CA ASN A 136 -26.14 34.99 -14.78
C ASN A 136 -26.78 36.11 -15.59
N LYS A 137 -25.98 36.95 -16.27
CA LYS A 137 -26.49 37.95 -17.21
C LYS A 137 -27.35 37.31 -18.29
N TYR A 138 -26.90 36.19 -18.84
CA TYR A 138 -27.64 35.45 -19.85
C TYR A 138 -28.90 34.77 -19.31
N VAL A 139 -28.87 34.28 -18.07
CA VAL A 139 -30.06 33.79 -17.35
C VAL A 139 -31.03 34.94 -17.08
N ASP A 140 -30.55 36.12 -16.72
CA ASP A 140 -31.36 37.30 -16.48
C ASP A 140 -31.99 37.81 -17.78
N GLU A 141 -31.25 37.88 -18.88
CA GLU A 141 -31.76 38.20 -20.22
C GLU A 141 -32.79 37.16 -20.70
N ILE A 142 -32.54 35.87 -20.46
CA ILE A 142 -33.50 34.80 -20.75
C ILE A 142 -34.72 34.95 -19.87
N ASN A 143 -34.56 35.28 -18.58
CA ASN A 143 -35.68 35.52 -17.67
C ASN A 143 -36.48 36.76 -18.08
N GLU A 144 -35.83 37.83 -18.54
CA GLU A 144 -36.46 39.05 -19.03
C GLU A 144 -37.21 38.80 -20.35
N SER A 145 -36.60 38.05 -21.26
CA SER A 145 -37.25 37.55 -22.48
C SER A 145 -38.42 36.60 -22.14
N LEU A 146 -38.26 35.77 -21.11
CA LEU A 146 -39.32 34.91 -20.60
C LEU A 146 -40.44 35.72 -19.94
N THR A 147 -40.12 36.87 -19.35
CA THR A 147 -41.07 37.83 -18.77
C THR A 147 -41.83 38.56 -19.87
N PHE A 148 -41.19 38.83 -21.01
CA PHE A 148 -41.87 39.30 -22.22
C PHE A 148 -42.82 38.24 -22.80
N THR A 149 -42.44 36.95 -22.71
CA THR A 149 -43.34 35.84 -23.01
C THR A 149 -44.26 35.43 -21.86
N ASN A 150 -44.25 36.07 -20.67
CA ASN A 150 -45.12 35.66 -19.56
C ASN A 150 -46.62 35.70 -19.89
N PRO A 151 -47.14 36.55 -20.79
CA PRO A 151 -48.52 36.40 -21.24
C PRO A 151 -48.77 35.08 -22.00
N LEU A 152 -47.80 34.64 -22.82
CA LEU A 152 -47.81 33.32 -23.48
C LEU A 152 -47.56 32.17 -22.50
N LEU A 153 -46.71 32.40 -21.50
CA LEU A 153 -46.33 31.45 -20.48
C LEU A 153 -47.41 31.31 -19.40
N GLU A 154 -48.26 32.30 -19.13
CA GLU A 154 -49.45 32.19 -18.28
C GLU A 154 -50.54 31.37 -18.94
N VAL A 155 -50.73 31.51 -20.26
CA VAL A 155 -51.59 30.61 -21.04
C VAL A 155 -51.10 29.16 -20.92
N ILE A 156 -49.78 28.93 -20.90
CA ILE A 156 -49.18 27.58 -20.79
C ILE A 156 -49.08 27.08 -19.33
N LYS A 157 -48.76 27.96 -18.35
CA LYS A 157 -48.62 27.64 -16.92
C LYS A 157 -49.96 27.40 -16.24
N SER A 158 -51.07 27.81 -16.85
CA SER A 158 -52.42 27.43 -16.39
C SER A 158 -52.66 25.91 -16.35
N LYS A 159 -51.72 25.06 -16.83
CA LYS A 159 -51.87 23.59 -16.81
C LYS A 159 -50.66 22.75 -16.40
N SER A 160 -49.55 23.28 -15.86
CA SER A 160 -48.49 22.37 -15.37
C SER A 160 -47.72 22.90 -14.16
N SER A 161 -47.97 22.27 -13.02
CA SER A 161 -47.23 22.45 -11.78
C SER A 161 -45.85 21.79 -11.87
N LEU A 162 -44.78 22.57 -11.85
CA LEU A 162 -43.44 22.05 -11.55
C LEU A 162 -42.78 22.94 -10.52
N LYS A 163 -42.86 22.48 -9.26
CA LYS A 163 -41.92 22.81 -8.20
C LYS A 163 -40.73 21.86 -8.37
N ASP A 164 -39.51 22.39 -8.46
CA ASP A 164 -38.42 22.11 -7.51
C ASP A 164 -37.05 22.59 -8.04
N LYS A 165 -36.34 23.29 -7.15
CA LYS A 165 -34.94 23.73 -7.28
C LYS A 165 -34.02 22.67 -6.66
N LYS A 166 -33.00 22.17 -7.39
CA LYS A 166 -31.56 22.12 -6.98
C LYS A 166 -30.71 21.16 -7.83
N ILE A 167 -29.43 21.56 -7.95
CA ILE A 167 -28.23 20.83 -8.40
C ILE A 167 -28.08 20.68 -9.93
N ILE A 168 -27.21 21.52 -10.48
CA ILE A 168 -26.77 21.50 -11.87
C ILE A 168 -25.73 20.38 -12.02
N ASN A 169 -26.20 19.22 -12.47
CA ASN A 169 -25.36 18.14 -12.97
C ASN A 169 -25.41 18.20 -14.50
N THR A 170 -24.29 17.97 -15.20
CA THR A 170 -24.20 17.96 -16.66
C THR A 170 -25.26 17.05 -17.32
N LYS A 171 -25.62 15.96 -16.63
CA LYS A 171 -26.76 15.09 -16.99
C LYS A 171 -28.12 15.79 -16.89
N VAL A 172 -28.33 16.62 -15.87
CA VAL A 172 -29.59 17.35 -15.62
C VAL A 172 -29.78 18.43 -16.69
N ILE A 173 -28.73 19.17 -17.08
CA ILE A 173 -28.81 20.12 -18.19
C ILE A 173 -29.19 19.40 -19.49
N SER A 174 -28.50 18.30 -19.82
CA SER A 174 -28.81 17.51 -21.01
C SER A 174 -30.24 16.96 -21.01
N GLN A 175 -30.74 16.52 -19.84
CA GLN A 175 -32.12 16.07 -19.67
C GLN A 175 -33.11 17.22 -19.81
N HIS A 176 -32.80 18.41 -19.28
CA HIS A 176 -33.64 19.60 -19.42
C HIS A 176 -33.77 20.06 -20.89
N ILE A 177 -32.67 20.01 -21.66
CA ILE A 177 -32.70 20.29 -23.11
C ILE A 177 -33.59 19.27 -23.83
N LYS A 178 -33.47 17.98 -23.48
CA LYS A 178 -34.30 16.93 -24.05
C LYS A 178 -35.78 17.09 -23.71
N SER A 179 -36.11 17.45 -22.47
CA SER A 179 -37.50 17.67 -22.04
C SER A 179 -38.11 18.91 -22.68
N LEU A 180 -37.35 20.01 -22.81
CA LEU A 180 -37.79 21.22 -23.52
C LEU A 180 -38.12 20.92 -24.98
N ASN A 181 -37.26 20.20 -25.69
CA ASN A 181 -37.52 19.73 -27.05
C ASN A 181 -38.78 18.88 -27.16
N ALA A 182 -38.97 17.95 -26.22
CA ALA A 182 -40.13 17.06 -26.20
C ALA A 182 -41.43 17.84 -25.96
N SER A 183 -41.43 18.78 -25.01
CA SER A 183 -42.57 19.65 -24.72
C SER A 183 -42.93 20.56 -25.91
N TYR A 184 -41.93 21.12 -26.59
CA TYR A 184 -42.13 21.90 -27.81
C TYR A 184 -42.78 21.08 -28.94
N LYS A 185 -42.24 19.89 -29.23
CA LYS A 185 -42.81 18.99 -30.25
C LYS A 185 -44.23 18.54 -29.90
N SER A 186 -44.50 18.30 -28.62
CA SER A 186 -45.84 17.92 -28.14
C SER A 186 -46.85 19.05 -28.30
N ALA A 187 -46.47 20.28 -27.94
CA ALA A 187 -47.31 21.47 -28.13
C ALA A 187 -47.63 21.70 -29.61
N LEU A 188 -46.63 21.57 -30.48
CA LEU A 188 -46.80 21.68 -31.94
C LEU A 188 -47.79 20.65 -32.48
N ASN A 189 -47.67 19.39 -32.08
CA ASN A 189 -48.57 18.32 -32.51
C ASN A 189 -50.01 18.52 -32.02
N ASN A 190 -50.21 19.03 -30.80
CA ASN A 190 -51.55 19.29 -30.27
C ASN A 190 -52.22 20.47 -30.97
N LEU A 191 -51.47 21.52 -31.29
CA LEU A 191 -51.96 22.66 -32.07
C LEU A 191 -52.39 22.23 -33.49
N ASN A 192 -51.62 21.38 -34.14
CA ASN A 192 -51.99 20.82 -35.45
C ASN A 192 -53.30 20.01 -35.38
N LYS A 193 -53.50 19.22 -34.33
CA LYS A 193 -54.73 18.45 -34.10
C LYS A 193 -55.95 19.31 -33.78
N GLU A 194 -55.79 20.43 -33.07
CA GLU A 194 -56.89 21.37 -32.84
C GLU A 194 -57.30 22.11 -34.13
N ASN A 195 -56.33 22.43 -34.99
CA ASN A 195 -56.60 23.03 -36.30
C ASN A 195 -57.33 22.09 -37.27
N GLU A 196 -57.17 20.78 -37.16
CA GLU A 196 -57.96 19.81 -37.93
C GLU A 196 -59.45 19.83 -37.61
N LYS A 197 -59.84 20.34 -36.43
CA LYS A 197 -61.25 20.42 -35.98
C LYS A 197 -61.97 21.71 -36.41
N LEU A 198 -61.26 22.70 -36.96
CA LEU A 198 -61.85 23.93 -37.47
C LEU A 198 -62.34 23.71 -38.91
N GLY A 199 -63.66 23.58 -39.09
CA GLY A 199 -64.31 23.23 -40.36
C GLY A 199 -64.36 24.34 -41.43
N ASP A 200 -63.73 25.50 -41.19
CA ASP A 200 -63.67 26.62 -42.12
C ASP A 200 -62.22 26.81 -42.58
N GLU A 201 -61.94 26.44 -43.84
CA GLU A 201 -60.57 26.41 -44.40
C GLU A 201 -59.84 27.74 -44.26
N ASN A 202 -60.55 28.87 -44.34
CA ASN A 202 -59.93 30.19 -44.18
C ASN A 202 -59.51 30.48 -42.74
N LYS A 203 -60.30 30.03 -41.74
CA LYS A 203 -59.93 30.13 -40.32
C LYS A 203 -58.80 29.16 -39.96
N LYS A 204 -58.79 27.97 -40.58
CA LYS A 204 -57.70 27.00 -40.44
C LYS A 204 -56.39 27.56 -41.00
N ARG A 205 -56.44 28.19 -42.18
CA ARG A 205 -55.26 28.80 -42.81
C ARG A 205 -54.72 29.98 -42.00
N ALA A 206 -55.60 30.89 -41.55
CA ALA A 206 -55.20 32.00 -40.68
C ALA A 206 -54.66 31.53 -39.32
N GLY A 207 -55.20 30.43 -38.77
CA GLY A 207 -54.69 29.79 -37.56
C GLY A 207 -53.29 29.19 -37.75
N LEU A 208 -53.05 28.50 -38.87
CA LEU A 208 -51.76 27.93 -39.23
C LEU A 208 -50.71 29.03 -39.48
N GLU A 209 -51.04 30.06 -40.27
CA GLU A 209 -50.14 31.20 -40.52
C GLU A 209 -49.75 31.90 -39.20
N ARG A 210 -50.68 32.02 -38.23
CA ARG A 210 -50.39 32.59 -36.92
C ARG A 210 -49.52 31.66 -36.06
N ILE A 211 -49.70 30.35 -36.12
CA ILE A 211 -48.87 29.38 -35.39
C ILE A 211 -47.46 29.32 -35.96
N ASP A 212 -47.33 29.28 -37.29
CA ASP A 212 -46.03 29.33 -37.96
C ASP A 212 -45.31 30.63 -37.62
N SER A 213 -46.00 31.77 -37.60
CA SER A 213 -45.39 33.04 -37.16
C SER A 213 -44.91 33.02 -35.70
N LEU A 214 -45.60 32.31 -34.80
CA LEU A 214 -45.20 32.18 -33.39
C LEU A 214 -44.03 31.21 -33.23
N ILE A 215 -43.99 30.15 -34.04
CA ILE A 215 -42.87 29.21 -34.11
C ILE A 215 -41.63 29.93 -34.63
N ASP A 216 -41.77 30.66 -35.71
CA ASP A 216 -40.69 31.45 -36.32
C ASP A 216 -40.19 32.54 -35.36
N ALA A 217 -41.09 33.14 -34.57
CA ALA A 217 -40.71 34.09 -33.52
C ALA A 217 -39.99 33.41 -32.34
N ALA A 218 -40.34 32.16 -31.99
CA ALA A 218 -39.75 31.43 -30.85
C ALA A 218 -38.42 30.72 -31.20
N ASN A 219 -38.23 30.35 -32.47
CA ASN A 219 -37.07 29.58 -32.93
C ASN A 219 -35.71 30.27 -32.70
N PRO A 220 -35.57 31.60 -32.88
CA PRO A 220 -34.35 32.33 -32.54
C PRO A 220 -33.99 32.21 -31.05
N TYR A 221 -34.97 32.33 -30.16
CA TYR A 221 -34.76 32.22 -28.71
C TYR A 221 -34.38 30.79 -28.31
N TYR A 222 -35.02 29.78 -28.89
CA TYR A 222 -34.65 28.38 -28.65
C TYR A 222 -33.22 28.08 -29.13
N THR A 223 -32.86 28.59 -30.32
CA THR A 223 -31.50 28.45 -30.88
C THR A 223 -30.48 29.15 -29.99
N GLU A 224 -30.77 30.36 -29.51
CA GLU A 224 -29.91 31.10 -28.60
C GLU A 224 -29.71 30.39 -27.26
N ILE A 225 -30.78 29.89 -26.64
CA ILE A 225 -30.71 29.13 -25.39
C ILE A 225 -29.90 27.84 -25.58
N SER A 226 -30.13 27.11 -26.67
CA SER A 226 -29.37 25.89 -26.99
C SER A 226 -27.87 26.18 -27.18
N ASN A 227 -27.53 27.26 -27.89
CA ASN A 227 -26.14 27.68 -28.08
C ASN A 227 -25.47 28.07 -26.75
N ARG A 228 -26.17 28.80 -25.89
CA ARG A 228 -25.67 29.18 -24.55
C ARG A 228 -25.43 27.95 -23.67
N LEU A 229 -26.34 26.97 -23.68
CA LEU A 229 -26.17 25.72 -22.94
C LEU A 229 -25.01 24.86 -23.46
N ALA A 230 -24.77 24.86 -24.78
CA ALA A 230 -23.61 24.18 -25.37
C ALA A 230 -22.29 24.82 -24.92
N ILE A 231 -22.22 26.15 -24.83
CA ILE A 231 -21.05 26.87 -24.31
C ILE A 231 -20.80 26.49 -22.84
N MET A 232 -21.84 26.47 -21.99
CA MET A 232 -21.71 26.06 -20.60
C MET A 232 -21.18 24.63 -20.44
N LEU A 233 -21.64 23.72 -21.30
CA LEU A 233 -21.22 22.32 -21.30
C LEU A 233 -19.71 22.20 -21.60
N ASN A 234 -19.22 22.94 -22.60
CA ASN A 234 -17.80 22.95 -22.95
C ASN A 234 -16.93 23.51 -21.81
N ILE A 235 -17.39 24.57 -21.14
CA ILE A 235 -16.69 25.14 -19.97
C ILE A 235 -16.62 24.12 -18.83
N ALA A 236 -17.73 23.44 -18.51
CA ALA A 236 -17.76 22.43 -17.46
C ALA A 236 -16.78 21.26 -17.75
N GLN A 237 -16.72 20.80 -19.02
CA GLN A 237 -15.79 19.76 -19.44
C GLN A 237 -14.32 20.18 -19.31
N ASP A 238 -13.99 21.44 -19.63
CA ASP A 238 -12.64 21.98 -19.48
C ASP A 238 -12.22 22.09 -18.00
N ILE A 239 -13.14 22.46 -17.12
CA ILE A 239 -12.92 22.48 -15.66
C ILE A 239 -12.62 21.07 -15.14
N ASP A 240 -13.44 20.07 -15.49
CA ASP A 240 -13.23 18.68 -15.06
C ASP A 240 -11.87 18.14 -15.54
N LYS A 241 -11.50 18.44 -16.79
CA LYS A 241 -10.19 18.07 -17.35
C LYS A 241 -9.05 18.70 -16.55
N LYS A 242 -9.10 20.00 -16.27
CA LYS A 242 -8.08 20.71 -15.48
C LYS A 242 -7.99 20.18 -14.04
N PHE A 243 -9.10 19.79 -13.44
CA PHE A 243 -9.12 19.19 -12.10
C PHE A 243 -8.46 17.81 -12.08
N SER A 244 -8.65 17.01 -13.14
CA SER A 244 -7.93 15.74 -13.32
C SER A 244 -6.42 15.96 -13.47
N GLU A 245 -6.00 16.94 -14.27
CA GLU A 245 -4.59 17.30 -14.45
C GLU A 245 -3.94 17.75 -13.12
N TYR A 246 -4.66 18.51 -12.29
CA TYR A 246 -4.21 18.90 -10.95
C TYR A 246 -3.96 17.71 -10.02
N ASN A 247 -4.91 16.76 -9.97
CA ASN A 247 -4.80 15.57 -9.13
C ASN A 247 -3.62 14.67 -9.54
N ASP A 248 -3.35 14.55 -10.83
CA ASP A 248 -2.18 13.82 -11.33
C ASP A 248 -0.87 14.56 -11.05
N PHE A 249 -0.89 15.89 -11.05
CA PHE A 249 0.27 16.71 -10.69
C PHE A 249 0.60 16.67 -9.19
N ASP A 250 -0.37 16.69 -8.28
CA ASP A 250 -0.12 16.59 -6.83
C ASP A 250 0.50 15.23 -6.44
N LYS A 251 0.00 14.14 -7.04
CA LYS A 251 0.64 12.82 -6.96
C LYS A 251 2.08 12.84 -7.46
N THR A 252 2.34 13.61 -8.52
CA THR A 252 3.68 13.79 -9.10
C THR A 252 4.59 14.69 -8.25
N LEU A 253 4.04 15.65 -7.48
CA LEU A 253 4.79 16.48 -6.55
C LEU A 253 5.22 15.73 -5.29
N ASN A 254 4.34 14.86 -4.75
CA ASN A 254 4.70 13.99 -3.62
C ASN A 254 5.81 13.01 -4.00
N PHE A 255 5.86 12.59 -5.27
CA PHE A 255 6.95 11.81 -5.86
C PHE A 255 8.29 12.56 -5.92
N PHE A 256 8.35 13.89 -5.83
CA PHE A 256 9.62 14.63 -5.92
C PHE A 256 10.26 14.99 -4.57
N ARG A 257 9.61 14.66 -3.44
CA ARG A 257 10.11 15.06 -2.13
C ARG A 257 11.33 14.22 -1.75
N ARG A 258 12.43 14.90 -1.44
CA ARG A 258 13.57 14.29 -0.75
C ARG A 258 13.14 14.01 0.68
N ARG A 259 13.38 12.79 1.15
CA ARG A 259 13.16 12.39 2.55
C ARG A 259 14.48 11.89 3.12
N ASP A 260 14.89 12.50 4.22
CA ASP A 260 16.01 12.11 5.04
C ASP A 260 15.42 11.52 6.34
N LEU A 261 15.80 10.32 6.73
CA LEU A 261 15.31 9.64 7.93
C LEU A 261 16.49 9.11 8.72
N TRP A 262 16.66 9.60 9.94
CA TRP A 262 17.55 9.00 10.92
C TRP A 262 16.73 8.06 11.78
N PHE A 263 17.25 6.88 12.07
CA PHE A 263 16.55 5.91 12.89
C PHE A 263 17.48 5.16 13.83
N ALA A 264 16.90 4.68 14.91
CA ALA A 264 17.49 3.70 15.81
C ALA A 264 16.49 2.56 16.01
N ARG A 265 17.01 1.34 16.09
CA ARG A 265 16.26 0.13 16.40
C ARG A 265 16.97 -0.59 17.54
N GLY A 266 16.21 -1.09 18.48
CA GLY A 266 16.73 -1.85 19.61
C GLY A 266 15.78 -3.00 19.95
N GLY A 267 16.32 -4.12 20.41
CA GLY A 267 15.51 -5.29 20.68
C GLY A 267 16.24 -6.38 21.43
N PHE A 268 15.49 -7.44 21.68
CA PHE A 268 15.93 -8.65 22.36
C PHE A 268 15.62 -9.85 21.48
N ASN A 269 16.49 -10.86 21.54
CA ASN A 269 16.29 -12.14 20.87
C ASN A 269 16.53 -13.26 21.87
N GLY A 270 15.67 -14.25 21.90
CA GLY A 270 15.76 -15.40 22.79
C GLY A 270 15.70 -16.69 21.99
N SER A 271 16.46 -17.69 22.42
CA SER A 271 16.37 -19.04 21.88
C SER A 271 16.37 -20.08 22.98
N SER A 272 15.61 -21.15 22.78
CA SER A 272 15.58 -22.30 23.69
C SER A 272 15.52 -23.58 22.86
N PHE A 273 16.43 -24.50 23.12
CA PHE A 273 16.57 -25.74 22.37
C PHE A 273 17.20 -26.84 23.22
N LYS A 274 17.02 -28.09 22.79
CA LYS A 274 17.73 -29.25 23.34
C LYS A 274 19.07 -29.39 22.65
N TYR A 275 20.15 -29.58 23.40
CA TYR A 275 21.50 -29.74 22.89
C TYR A 275 22.02 -31.15 23.21
N ASP A 276 22.57 -31.85 22.21
CA ASP A 276 23.13 -33.20 22.34
C ASP A 276 24.64 -33.08 22.57
N ASP A 277 25.03 -32.89 23.84
CA ASP A 277 26.42 -32.65 24.25
C ASP A 277 27.19 -33.96 24.48
N VAL A 278 26.49 -35.02 24.89
CA VAL A 278 27.09 -36.31 25.28
C VAL A 278 26.41 -37.47 24.54
N PRO A 279 26.81 -37.77 23.28
CA PRO A 279 26.15 -38.77 22.46
C PRO A 279 26.10 -40.18 23.09
N ASP A 280 27.09 -40.49 23.94
CA ASP A 280 27.25 -41.79 24.60
C ASP A 280 26.49 -41.90 25.93
N ALA A 281 25.77 -40.87 26.36
CA ALA A 281 25.00 -40.91 27.60
C ALA A 281 23.84 -41.91 27.51
N THR A 282 23.62 -42.64 28.61
CA THR A 282 22.64 -43.74 28.65
C THR A 282 21.24 -43.29 29.08
N THR A 283 21.11 -42.07 29.60
CA THR A 283 19.81 -41.49 30.00
C THR A 283 19.50 -40.21 29.23
N ILE A 284 18.22 -39.92 29.05
CA ILE A 284 17.75 -38.72 28.33
C ILE A 284 18.21 -37.42 29.00
N SER A 285 18.21 -37.39 30.33
CA SER A 285 18.60 -36.21 31.11
C SER A 285 20.10 -35.94 31.08
N GLU A 286 20.92 -36.98 30.91
CA GLU A 286 22.38 -36.83 30.77
C GLU A 286 22.78 -36.49 29.33
N ARG A 287 22.00 -36.97 28.35
CA ARG A 287 22.30 -36.75 26.93
C ARG A 287 21.90 -35.36 26.43
N PHE A 288 20.71 -34.89 26.83
CA PHE A 288 20.09 -33.72 26.23
C PHE A 288 19.93 -32.55 27.22
N ASP A 289 20.76 -31.53 27.04
CA ASP A 289 20.71 -30.31 27.84
C ASP A 289 19.67 -29.32 27.32
N ASP A 290 18.96 -28.65 28.25
CA ASP A 290 18.13 -27.49 27.92
C ASP A 290 18.99 -26.24 27.85
N VAL A 291 19.30 -25.79 26.64
CA VAL A 291 20.06 -24.56 26.42
C VAL A 291 19.11 -23.40 26.20
N THR A 292 19.26 -22.36 27.01
CA THR A 292 18.58 -21.07 26.82
C THR A 292 19.60 -19.98 26.53
N PHE A 293 19.29 -19.14 25.55
CA PHE A 293 20.10 -18.00 25.17
C PHE A 293 19.24 -16.74 25.12
N ASN A 294 19.77 -15.65 25.67
CA ASN A 294 19.18 -14.32 25.63
C ASN A 294 20.20 -13.35 25.06
N GLY A 295 19.86 -12.80 23.90
CA GLY A 295 20.62 -11.83 23.15
C GLY A 295 19.91 -10.48 23.04
N TRP A 296 20.63 -9.53 22.48
CA TRP A 296 20.14 -8.17 22.21
C TRP A 296 20.63 -7.73 20.83
N ASN A 297 19.91 -6.78 20.24
CA ASN A 297 20.33 -6.08 19.04
C ASN A 297 20.13 -4.57 19.18
N ILE A 298 21.09 -3.80 18.68
CA ILE A 298 20.96 -2.36 18.48
C ILE A 298 21.40 -2.01 17.07
N GLU A 299 20.72 -1.06 16.45
CA GLU A 299 20.99 -0.59 15.10
C GLU A 299 20.74 0.91 15.05
N ALA A 300 21.65 1.63 14.41
CA ALA A 300 21.46 3.03 14.04
C ALA A 300 21.64 3.15 12.54
N GLY A 301 20.80 3.96 11.91
CA GLY A 301 20.84 4.10 10.47
C GLY A 301 20.27 5.39 9.94
N TYR A 302 20.49 5.54 8.65
CA TYR A 302 20.06 6.68 7.87
C TYR A 302 19.46 6.18 6.56
N ASN A 303 18.29 6.71 6.21
CA ASN A 303 17.70 6.52 4.90
C ASN A 303 17.57 7.84 4.17
N PHE A 304 17.94 7.78 2.90
CA PHE A 304 17.76 8.84 1.95
C PHE A 304 16.84 8.34 0.85
N ASN A 305 15.72 9.03 0.64
CA ASN A 305 14.89 8.85 -0.53
C ASN A 305 14.95 10.12 -1.39
N ARG A 306 15.13 9.91 -2.69
CA ARG A 306 14.84 10.90 -3.71
C ARG A 306 14.08 10.24 -4.85
N ARG A 307 12.79 10.59 -4.98
CA ARG A 307 11.91 10.04 -6.01
C ARG A 307 11.69 8.54 -5.82
N LEU A 308 11.97 7.76 -6.87
CA LEU A 308 11.94 6.31 -6.84
C LEU A 308 13.28 5.70 -6.43
N THR A 309 14.23 6.52 -5.98
CA THR A 309 15.52 6.05 -5.50
C THR A 309 15.55 6.10 -3.98
N TYR A 310 15.90 4.98 -3.39
CA TYR A 310 16.04 4.77 -1.97
C TYR A 310 17.48 4.34 -1.70
N PHE A 311 18.06 4.89 -0.65
CA PHE A 311 19.36 4.54 -0.13
C PHE A 311 19.24 4.35 1.37
N GLY A 312 19.88 3.33 1.89
CA GLY A 312 19.94 3.06 3.32
C GLY A 312 21.36 2.72 3.75
N LEU A 313 21.78 3.29 4.86
CA LEU A 313 23.04 2.98 5.53
C LEU A 313 22.70 2.67 6.98
N SER A 314 23.20 1.57 7.53
CA SER A 314 23.08 1.30 8.96
C SER A 314 24.31 0.60 9.52
N ILE A 315 24.52 0.80 10.81
CA ILE A 315 25.44 0.04 11.63
C ILE A 315 24.64 -0.65 12.73
N SER A 316 24.89 -1.93 12.94
CA SER A 316 24.21 -2.71 13.97
C SER A 316 25.20 -3.52 14.78
N SER A 317 24.93 -3.71 16.06
CA SER A 317 25.63 -4.66 16.92
C SER A 317 24.60 -5.57 17.57
N MET A 318 24.91 -6.86 17.67
CA MET A 318 24.04 -7.82 18.32
C MET A 318 24.84 -8.89 19.05
N TYR A 319 24.35 -9.28 20.23
CA TYR A 319 24.80 -10.47 20.93
C TYR A 319 23.90 -11.64 20.51
N THR A 320 24.48 -12.64 19.83
CA THR A 320 23.75 -13.71 19.18
C THR A 320 24.50 -15.04 19.28
N ASN A 321 23.99 -16.08 18.64
CA ASN A 321 24.56 -17.43 18.65
C ASN A 321 24.53 -18.05 17.23
N ASN A 322 25.17 -19.21 17.06
CA ASN A 322 25.21 -19.95 15.80
C ASN A 322 24.17 -21.09 15.75
N LEU A 323 23.03 -20.98 16.44
CA LEU A 323 22.02 -22.06 16.47
C LEU A 323 21.57 -22.50 15.07
N SER A 324 21.54 -21.60 14.08
CA SER A 324 21.19 -21.95 12.70
C SER A 324 22.27 -22.75 11.95
N GLY A 325 23.46 -22.89 12.53
CA GLY A 325 24.56 -23.70 12.01
C GLY A 325 24.76 -25.01 12.75
N LEU A 326 23.90 -25.33 13.74
CA LEU A 326 23.87 -26.64 14.38
C LEU A 326 23.05 -27.62 13.56
N ASP A 327 23.42 -28.89 13.63
CA ASP A 327 22.68 -29.98 12.99
C ASP A 327 21.53 -30.42 13.90
N ASP A 328 20.33 -30.59 13.33
CA ASP A 328 19.17 -31.08 14.06
C ASP A 328 18.99 -32.60 13.89
N THR A 329 18.86 -33.32 15.00
CA THR A 329 18.56 -34.76 15.00
C THR A 329 17.30 -35.04 15.82
N THR A 330 16.36 -35.79 15.23
CA THR A 330 15.14 -36.22 15.91
C THR A 330 15.28 -37.66 16.40
N TYR A 331 15.29 -37.81 17.71
CA TYR A 331 15.33 -39.08 18.42
C TYR A 331 13.92 -39.54 18.76
N THR A 332 13.64 -40.84 18.58
CA THR A 332 12.39 -41.46 19.01
C THR A 332 12.68 -42.46 20.12
N LEU A 333 12.36 -42.11 21.36
CA LEU A 333 12.36 -43.08 22.45
C LEU A 333 11.12 -43.94 22.32
N LYS A 334 11.28 -45.26 22.24
CA LYS A 334 10.17 -46.22 22.34
C LYS A 334 10.29 -46.97 23.65
N THR A 335 9.20 -47.01 24.41
CA THR A 335 9.07 -47.83 25.60
C THR A 335 8.01 -48.88 25.33
N SER A 336 8.42 -50.14 25.23
CA SER A 336 7.51 -51.29 25.17
C SER A 336 7.04 -51.66 26.57
N GLY A 337 5.76 -51.99 26.70
CA GLY A 337 5.20 -52.52 27.95
C GLY A 337 4.94 -54.02 27.82
N ASP A 338 5.59 -54.83 28.63
CA ASP A 338 5.56 -56.29 28.53
C ASP A 338 4.36 -56.92 29.30
N GLN A 339 3.35 -56.12 29.64
CA GLN A 339 2.29 -56.47 30.60
C GLN A 339 1.04 -57.11 29.96
N ILE A 340 0.98 -57.28 28.62
CA ILE A 340 -0.20 -57.80 27.91
C ILE A 340 0.22 -58.94 26.98
N THR A 341 -0.42 -60.09 27.14
CA THR A 341 -0.13 -61.33 26.38
C THR A 341 -0.69 -61.35 24.96
N ASP A 342 -1.63 -60.45 24.63
CA ASP A 342 -2.32 -60.40 23.32
C ASP A 342 -1.81 -59.27 22.40
N GLY A 343 -0.65 -58.66 22.69
CA GLY A 343 0.01 -57.70 21.79
C GLY A 343 0.95 -56.71 22.49
N ASP A 344 1.73 -55.98 21.70
CA ASP A 344 2.69 -54.99 22.18
C ASP A 344 2.09 -53.58 22.21
N PHE A 345 2.05 -52.95 23.39
CA PHE A 345 1.87 -51.50 23.49
C PHE A 345 3.24 -50.82 23.52
N SER A 346 3.44 -49.85 22.63
CA SER A 346 4.60 -48.95 22.69
C SER A 346 4.14 -47.52 22.92
N THR A 347 4.76 -46.84 23.88
CA THR A 347 4.71 -45.37 23.94
C THR A 347 5.94 -44.81 23.24
N SER A 348 5.75 -43.78 22.41
CA SER A 348 6.87 -43.10 21.74
C SER A 348 6.98 -41.65 22.17
N LYS A 349 8.18 -41.22 22.56
CA LYS A 349 8.51 -39.82 22.83
C LYS A 349 9.55 -39.35 21.83
N THR A 350 9.20 -38.35 21.02
CA THR A 350 10.14 -37.73 20.08
C THR A 350 10.84 -36.54 20.72
N ILE A 351 12.16 -36.47 20.58
CA ILE A 351 13.01 -35.37 21.06
C ILE A 351 13.84 -34.90 19.87
N THR A 352 13.71 -33.63 19.49
CA THR A 352 14.62 -33.01 18.53
C THR A 352 15.68 -32.26 19.31
N ALA A 353 16.95 -32.61 19.10
CA ALA A 353 18.10 -31.99 19.73
C ALA A 353 19.10 -31.53 18.67
N MET A 354 19.88 -30.51 19.02
CA MET A 354 20.89 -29.87 18.18
C MET A 354 22.27 -30.40 18.55
N SER A 355 23.12 -30.66 17.56
CA SER A 355 24.50 -31.11 17.73
C SER A 355 25.47 -30.22 16.94
N GLY A 356 26.75 -30.23 17.34
CA GLY A 356 27.82 -29.41 16.74
C GLY A 356 28.33 -28.32 17.69
N GLU A 357 29.37 -27.57 17.29
CA GLU A 357 30.00 -26.56 18.15
C GLU A 357 29.05 -25.36 18.39
N PHE A 358 28.44 -25.28 19.57
CA PHE A 358 27.59 -24.15 19.94
C PHE A 358 28.41 -22.96 20.49
N GLU A 359 28.24 -21.80 19.86
CA GLU A 359 28.95 -20.57 20.21
C GLU A 359 28.01 -19.40 20.45
N LYS A 360 28.43 -18.51 21.35
CA LYS A 360 27.79 -17.21 21.61
C LYS A 360 28.78 -16.11 21.26
N PHE A 361 28.39 -15.18 20.39
CA PHE A 361 29.29 -14.18 19.86
C PHE A 361 28.60 -12.84 19.68
N THR A 362 29.42 -11.80 19.53
CA THR A 362 28.94 -10.47 19.16
C THR A 362 29.15 -10.28 17.66
N ARG A 363 28.08 -9.94 16.95
CA ARG A 363 28.12 -9.60 15.52
C ARG A 363 27.90 -8.11 15.33
N THR A 364 28.89 -7.42 14.80
CA THR A 364 28.75 -6.04 14.30
C THR A 364 28.53 -6.09 12.80
N SER A 365 27.65 -5.26 12.25
CA SER A 365 27.38 -5.21 10.81
C SER A 365 27.28 -3.79 10.29
N ILE A 366 27.83 -3.57 9.10
CA ILE A 366 27.64 -2.36 8.31
C ILE A 366 26.82 -2.76 7.09
N ASN A 367 25.68 -2.11 6.91
CA ASN A 367 24.70 -2.44 5.88
C ASN A 367 24.51 -1.25 4.95
N ILE A 368 24.58 -1.47 3.65
CA ILE A 368 24.32 -0.47 2.62
C ILE A 368 23.26 -1.05 1.68
N ASP A 369 22.17 -0.33 1.48
CA ASP A 369 21.11 -0.66 0.54
C ASP A 369 20.91 0.46 -0.47
N PHE A 370 20.67 0.06 -1.72
CA PHE A 370 20.25 0.93 -2.79
C PHE A 370 19.10 0.27 -3.53
N SER A 371 18.01 1.01 -3.71
CA SER A 371 16.89 0.58 -4.54
C SER A 371 16.46 1.68 -5.49
N ARG A 372 16.18 1.29 -6.72
CA ARG A 372 15.55 2.13 -7.71
C ARG A 372 14.30 1.45 -8.24
N VAL A 373 13.17 2.08 -7.96
CA VAL A 373 11.88 1.68 -8.49
C VAL A 373 11.67 2.35 -9.86
N MET A 374 11.08 1.62 -10.80
CA MET A 374 10.87 2.01 -12.19
C MET A 374 9.45 1.63 -12.57
N ARG A 375 8.73 2.53 -13.23
CA ARG A 375 7.39 2.23 -13.77
C ARG A 375 7.57 1.38 -15.02
N VAL A 376 6.85 0.27 -15.11
CA VAL A 376 6.85 -0.56 -16.34
C VAL A 376 6.01 0.13 -17.42
N ASN A 377 4.84 0.63 -17.04
CA ASN A 377 3.92 1.36 -17.90
C ASN A 377 3.30 2.52 -17.11
N LYS A 378 2.90 3.60 -17.79
CA LYS A 378 2.20 4.74 -17.17
C LYS A 378 0.79 4.38 -16.71
N GLN A 379 0.12 3.46 -17.41
CA GLN A 379 -1.25 3.06 -17.13
C GLN A 379 -1.34 1.93 -16.11
N ASP A 380 -0.30 1.09 -16.01
CA ASP A 380 -0.31 -0.06 -15.12
C ASP A 380 0.16 0.32 -13.71
N ASN A 381 -0.45 -0.29 -12.70
CA ASN A 381 0.00 -0.20 -11.31
C ASN A 381 1.22 -1.10 -11.04
N LEU A 382 2.04 -1.37 -12.06
CA LEU A 382 3.18 -2.29 -11.98
C LEU A 382 4.49 -1.51 -12.04
N TYR A 383 5.33 -1.77 -11.03
CA TYR A 383 6.65 -1.20 -10.90
C TYR A 383 7.67 -2.32 -10.79
N LEU A 384 8.85 -2.11 -11.34
CA LEU A 384 10.02 -2.95 -11.12
C LEU A 384 10.98 -2.22 -10.18
N SER A 385 11.56 -2.92 -9.24
CA SER A 385 12.55 -2.38 -8.31
C SER A 385 13.86 -3.12 -8.50
N ALA A 386 14.89 -2.40 -8.95
CA ALA A 386 16.26 -2.88 -8.99
C ALA A 386 16.95 -2.52 -7.68
N ASN A 387 17.54 -3.54 -7.07
CA ASN A 387 18.00 -3.52 -5.70
C ASN A 387 19.44 -4.00 -5.65
N ALA A 388 20.30 -3.28 -4.94
CA ALA A 388 21.67 -3.68 -4.67
C ALA A 388 21.95 -3.49 -3.18
N TYR A 389 22.68 -4.41 -2.58
CA TYR A 389 22.99 -4.34 -1.16
C TYR A 389 24.37 -4.92 -0.85
N LEU A 390 24.99 -4.34 0.17
CA LEU A 390 26.23 -4.79 0.76
C LEU A 390 26.01 -5.00 2.26
N ARG A 391 26.55 -6.09 2.80
CA ARG A 391 26.61 -6.36 4.24
C ARG A 391 28.04 -6.72 4.58
N ARG A 392 28.68 -5.97 5.46
CA ARG A 392 29.95 -6.37 6.09
C ARG A 392 29.65 -6.82 7.50
N ARG A 393 30.03 -8.05 7.86
CA ARG A 393 29.82 -8.60 9.20
C ARG A 393 31.17 -8.82 9.88
N PHE A 394 31.24 -8.43 11.14
CA PHE A 394 32.38 -8.64 12.02
C PHE A 394 31.93 -9.50 13.18
N TYR A 395 32.67 -10.57 13.45
CA TYR A 395 32.37 -11.53 14.51
C TYR A 395 33.44 -11.42 15.59
N SER A 396 33.01 -11.31 16.84
CA SER A 396 33.88 -11.29 18.01
C SER A 396 33.48 -12.42 18.94
N ASN A 397 34.47 -13.17 19.44
CA ASN A 397 34.29 -14.39 20.23
C ASN A 397 33.58 -15.52 19.48
N SER A 398 33.77 -15.60 18.15
CA SER A 398 33.38 -16.78 17.38
C SER A 398 34.63 -17.49 16.87
N THR A 399 34.67 -18.80 17.03
CA THR A 399 35.72 -19.70 16.51
C THR A 399 35.33 -20.23 15.13
N SER A 400 34.05 -20.52 14.92
CA SER A 400 33.51 -20.97 13.63
C SER A 400 33.26 -19.84 12.63
N LEU A 401 32.81 -18.65 13.02
CA LEU A 401 32.42 -17.61 12.06
C LEU A 401 33.50 -16.54 11.88
N LYS A 402 33.99 -16.41 10.65
CA LYS A 402 34.95 -15.36 10.26
C LYS A 402 34.25 -14.15 9.64
N ASN A 403 34.89 -12.99 9.80
CA ASN A 403 34.46 -11.74 9.19
C ASN A 403 34.21 -11.91 7.68
N ASN A 404 33.00 -11.63 7.22
CA ASN A 404 32.61 -11.84 5.83
C ASN A 404 31.94 -10.61 5.21
N THR A 405 31.81 -10.65 3.89
CA THR A 405 31.10 -9.62 3.12
C THR A 405 30.10 -10.28 2.19
N VAL A 406 28.87 -9.80 2.21
CA VAL A 406 27.80 -10.23 1.32
C VAL A 406 27.51 -9.09 0.37
N LEU A 407 27.59 -9.35 -0.93
CA LEU A 407 27.11 -8.47 -1.99
C LEU A 407 25.93 -9.16 -2.66
N GLY A 408 24.83 -8.44 -2.85
CA GLY A 408 23.67 -8.97 -3.54
C GLY A 408 22.97 -7.95 -4.41
N VAL A 409 22.27 -8.48 -5.41
CA VAL A 409 21.40 -7.72 -6.31
C VAL A 409 20.06 -8.44 -6.44
N GLY A 410 18.99 -7.67 -6.59
CA GLY A 410 17.64 -8.21 -6.74
C GLY A 410 16.79 -7.40 -7.70
N LEU A 411 15.82 -8.07 -8.30
CA LEU A 411 14.79 -7.48 -9.16
C LEU A 411 13.42 -7.90 -8.61
N ASN A 412 12.61 -6.92 -8.25
CA ASN A 412 11.34 -7.11 -7.58
C ASN A 412 10.20 -6.46 -8.37
N ALA A 413 9.09 -7.16 -8.57
CA ALA A 413 7.86 -6.61 -9.13
C ALA A 413 6.93 -6.14 -8.00
N ILE A 414 6.44 -4.91 -8.09
CA ILE A 414 5.65 -4.24 -7.05
C ILE A 414 4.36 -3.73 -7.65
N ASN A 415 3.23 -3.98 -6.98
CA ASN A 415 1.97 -3.37 -7.32
C ASN A 415 1.82 -2.03 -6.58
N SER A 416 1.82 -0.90 -7.27
CA SER A 416 1.76 0.43 -6.64
C SER A 416 0.42 0.77 -5.99
N LYS A 417 -0.68 0.20 -6.49
CA LYS A 417 -2.01 0.45 -5.91
C LYS A 417 -2.14 -0.22 -4.54
N LYS A 418 -1.47 -1.36 -4.37
CA LYS A 418 -1.49 -2.16 -3.14
C LYS A 418 -0.24 -1.98 -2.27
N GLY A 419 0.84 -1.42 -2.83
CA GLY A 419 2.16 -1.41 -2.19
C GLY A 419 2.74 -2.81 -1.95
N SER A 420 2.23 -3.84 -2.63
CA SER A 420 2.57 -5.25 -2.37
C SER A 420 3.65 -5.73 -3.33
N LEU A 421 4.65 -6.46 -2.83
CA LEU A 421 5.56 -7.24 -3.66
C LEU A 421 4.76 -8.37 -4.33
N LEU A 422 4.81 -8.42 -5.66
CA LEU A 422 4.20 -9.50 -6.47
C LEU A 422 5.14 -10.70 -6.57
N GLY A 423 6.45 -10.44 -6.54
CA GLY A 423 7.50 -11.44 -6.56
C GLY A 423 8.82 -10.80 -6.96
N GLY A 424 9.88 -11.60 -6.98
CA GLY A 424 11.19 -11.14 -7.41
C GLY A 424 12.21 -12.25 -7.51
N ILE A 425 13.38 -11.89 -7.99
CA ILE A 425 14.56 -12.76 -8.03
C ILE A 425 15.73 -12.01 -7.41
N PHE A 426 16.64 -12.74 -6.77
CA PHE A 426 17.89 -12.17 -6.29
C PHE A 426 19.06 -13.13 -6.50
N VAL A 427 20.24 -12.52 -6.56
CA VAL A 427 21.52 -13.21 -6.59
C VAL A 427 22.40 -12.54 -5.56
N GLN A 428 23.03 -13.32 -4.68
CA GLN A 428 23.99 -12.79 -3.72
C GLN A 428 25.17 -13.73 -3.49
N THR A 429 26.28 -13.17 -3.04
CA THR A 429 27.42 -13.93 -2.53
C THR A 429 27.17 -14.28 -1.06
N ASN A 430 27.51 -15.48 -0.59
CA ASN A 430 27.45 -15.73 0.86
C ASN A 430 28.72 -15.23 1.58
N ASP A 431 29.85 -15.20 0.87
CA ASP A 431 31.10 -14.60 1.33
C ASP A 431 31.95 -14.15 0.13
N LEU A 432 31.88 -12.86 -0.19
CA LEU A 432 32.66 -12.21 -1.25
C LEU A 432 34.17 -12.30 -0.98
N SER A 433 34.59 -12.33 0.28
CA SER A 433 36.00 -12.47 0.67
C SER A 433 36.49 -13.92 0.66
N GLY A 434 35.58 -14.90 0.67
CA GLY A 434 35.93 -16.32 0.81
C GLY A 434 36.63 -16.65 2.13
N ALA A 435 36.45 -15.84 3.17
CA ALA A 435 37.06 -16.06 4.48
C ALA A 435 36.57 -17.36 5.13
N ASN A 436 35.35 -17.80 4.79
CA ASN A 436 34.73 -19.04 5.24
C ASN A 436 34.74 -20.12 4.14
N ALA A 437 35.60 -20.00 3.12
CA ALA A 437 35.71 -21.02 2.08
C ALA A 437 36.37 -22.29 2.64
N GLY A 438 35.63 -23.40 2.65
CA GLY A 438 36.10 -24.70 3.15
C GLY A 438 35.50 -25.11 4.50
N GLU A 439 34.63 -24.28 5.08
CA GLU A 439 33.81 -24.71 6.21
C GLU A 439 32.50 -25.30 5.69
N ASP A 440 31.98 -26.33 6.37
CA ASP A 440 30.70 -26.98 6.05
C ASP A 440 29.49 -26.06 6.29
N SER A 441 29.73 -24.86 6.83
CA SER A 441 28.72 -23.84 7.02
C SER A 441 28.11 -23.38 5.69
N THR A 442 26.86 -22.92 5.74
CA THR A 442 26.14 -22.38 4.57
C THR A 442 26.86 -21.22 3.87
N LEU A 443 27.83 -20.60 4.55
CA LEU A 443 28.68 -19.53 4.00
C LEU A 443 29.72 -20.03 2.99
N GLY A 444 30.05 -21.33 2.97
CA GLY A 444 31.00 -21.92 2.02
C GLY A 444 30.52 -21.90 0.56
N LYS A 445 29.20 -21.82 0.32
CA LYS A 445 28.64 -21.65 -1.03
C LYS A 445 28.92 -20.23 -1.53
N ARG A 446 29.59 -20.07 -2.67
CA ARG A 446 30.02 -18.74 -3.14
C ARG A 446 28.89 -17.84 -3.60
N ILE A 447 27.85 -18.40 -4.22
CA ILE A 447 26.72 -17.66 -4.81
C ILE A 447 25.41 -18.39 -4.49
N THR A 448 24.42 -17.62 -4.08
CA THR A 448 23.04 -18.07 -3.85
C THR A 448 22.11 -17.37 -4.83
N PHE A 449 21.25 -18.15 -5.46
CA PHE A 449 20.14 -17.67 -6.28
C PHE A 449 18.85 -17.95 -5.52
N GLY A 450 17.94 -16.98 -5.48
CA GLY A 450 16.65 -17.17 -4.82
C GLY A 450 15.50 -16.53 -5.58
N VAL A 451 14.34 -17.15 -5.44
CA VAL A 451 13.06 -16.62 -5.90
C VAL A 451 12.31 -16.11 -4.68
N ILE A 452 11.82 -14.88 -4.78
CA ILE A 452 10.99 -14.26 -3.75
C ILE A 452 9.55 -14.40 -4.21
N ALA A 453 8.80 -15.30 -3.58
CA ALA A 453 7.35 -15.38 -3.72
C ALA A 453 6.72 -14.87 -2.40
N LYS A 454 5.87 -13.85 -2.48
CA LYS A 454 5.15 -13.34 -1.31
C LYS A 454 3.65 -13.34 -1.55
N ALA A 455 2.93 -14.10 -0.72
CA ALA A 455 1.49 -13.94 -0.59
C ALA A 455 1.19 -12.79 0.37
N SER A 456 0.44 -11.79 -0.10
CA SER A 456 -0.01 -10.68 0.75
C SER A 456 -1.49 -10.86 1.05
N PHE A 457 -1.83 -11.18 2.29
CA PHE A 457 -3.23 -11.26 2.71
C PHE A 457 -3.73 -9.85 3.04
N LYS A 458 -4.79 -9.41 2.36
CA LYS A 458 -5.50 -8.19 2.75
C LYS A 458 -6.50 -8.59 3.83
N ALA A 459 -6.20 -8.28 5.09
CA ALA A 459 -7.24 -8.29 6.11
C ALA A 459 -8.36 -7.36 5.63
N THR A 460 -9.58 -7.89 5.57
CA THR A 460 -10.80 -7.18 5.17
C THR A 460 -10.84 -5.83 5.88
N SER A 461 -10.88 -4.73 5.13
CA SER A 461 -11.19 -3.43 5.72
C SER A 461 -12.59 -3.53 6.29
N ILE A 462 -12.72 -3.50 7.61
CA ILE A 462 -14.00 -3.20 8.24
C ILE A 462 -14.32 -1.78 7.75
N ARG A 463 -15.32 -1.68 6.88
CA ARG A 463 -15.86 -0.38 6.44
C ARG A 463 -16.37 0.30 7.70
N ASP A 464 -15.88 1.51 7.97
CA ASP A 464 -16.60 2.48 8.79
C ASP A 464 -17.98 2.76 8.18
#